data_AF-A0A0K8P6E1-F1
#
_entry.id   AF-A0A0K8P6E1-F1
#
_cell.length_a   1.000
_cell.length_b   1.000
_cell.length_c   1.000
_cell.angle_alpha   90.00
_cell.angle_beta   90.00
_cell.angle_gamma   90.00
#
_symmetry.space_group_name_H-M   'P 1'
#
loop_
_entity.id
_entity.type
_entity.pdbx_description
1 polymer ?
#
loop_
_entity_poly.entity_id
_entity_poly.type
_entity_poly.pdbx_seq_one_letter_code
_entity_poly.pdbx_strand_id
1 'polypeptide(L)'
;MEDPSRGQGSGILQTLQNYGYDIVLLIALLVVASMFVGVCYHAYTRYSEIHTGRATWGQFGLTVAVGAILLVVGIWLLTKATGVL
;
A
#
# COMPACT_ATOMS: atom_id res chain seq x y z
N MET A 1 -27.57 -6.18 0.83
CA MET A 1 -26.33 -5.49 0.42
C MET A 1 -25.87 -4.71 1.64
N GLU A 2 -24.57 -4.72 1.92
CA GLU A 2 -24.01 -3.96 3.05
C GLU A 2 -23.99 -2.47 2.72
N ASP A 3 -24.35 -1.61 3.67
CA ASP A 3 -24.33 -0.17 3.46
C ASP A 3 -22.88 0.32 3.26
N PRO A 4 -22.65 1.32 2.41
CA PRO A 4 -21.31 1.82 2.17
C PRO A 4 -20.74 2.44 3.45
N SER A 5 -19.41 2.43 3.61
CA SER A 5 -18.73 2.82 4.86
C SER A 5 -19.00 4.28 5.28
N ARG A 6 -19.37 5.13 4.33
CA ARG A 6 -19.74 6.55 4.52
C ARG A 6 -21.26 6.78 4.62
N GLY A 7 -22.06 5.71 4.66
CA GLY A 7 -23.52 5.72 4.69
C GLY A 7 -24.18 5.98 3.33
N GLN A 8 -25.49 5.77 3.21
CA GLN A 8 -26.21 5.89 1.92
C GLN A 8 -26.32 7.35 1.40
N GLY A 9 -26.19 8.36 2.27
CA GLY A 9 -26.33 9.77 1.88
C GLY A 9 -27.78 10.20 1.62
N SER A 10 -27.95 11.37 0.98
CA SER A 10 -29.25 12.03 0.75
C SER A 10 -29.99 11.52 -0.51
N GLY A 11 -29.34 10.71 -1.35
CA GLY A 11 -29.96 10.17 -2.56
C GLY A 11 -29.07 9.19 -3.32
N ILE A 12 -29.65 8.57 -4.36
CA ILE A 12 -29.06 7.43 -5.11
C ILE A 12 -27.67 7.76 -5.67
N LEU A 13 -27.46 8.98 -6.19
CA LEU A 13 -26.16 9.39 -6.73
C LEU A 13 -25.07 9.39 -5.66
N GLN A 14 -25.38 9.89 -4.46
CA GLN A 14 -24.45 9.92 -3.34
C GLN A 14 -24.19 8.52 -2.78
N THR A 15 -25.22 7.66 -2.74
CA THR A 15 -25.07 6.25 -2.38
C THR A 15 -24.10 5.55 -3.33
N LEU A 16 -24.24 5.77 -4.64
CA LEU A 16 -23.37 5.18 -5.66
C LEU A 16 -21.92 5.68 -5.54
N GLN A 17 -21.72 6.97 -5.27
CA GLN A 17 -20.39 7.54 -5.00
C GLN A 17 -19.72 6.90 -3.79
N ASN A 18 -20.47 6.68 -2.71
CA ASN A 18 -19.94 6.08 -1.48
C ASN A 18 -19.56 4.59 -1.69
N TYR A 19 -20.31 3.84 -2.49
CA TYR A 19 -19.86 2.51 -2.94
C TYR A 19 -18.60 2.58 -3.81
N GLY A 20 -18.49 3.58 -4.69
CA GLY A 20 -17.29 3.83 -5.49
C GLY A 20 -16.06 4.08 -4.61
N TYR A 21 -16.22 4.88 -3.54
CA TYR A 21 -15.17 5.11 -2.54
C TYR A 21 -14.68 3.81 -1.90
N ASP A 22 -15.59 2.94 -1.46
CA ASP A 22 -15.23 1.67 -0.83
C ASP A 22 -14.46 0.75 -1.77
N ILE A 23 -14.87 0.65 -3.04
CA ILE A 23 -14.16 -0.14 -4.05
C ILE A 23 -12.75 0.40 -4.29
N VAL A 24 -12.60 1.72 -4.45
CA VAL A 24 -11.29 2.36 -4.64
C VAL A 24 -10.40 2.13 -3.42
N LEU A 25 -10.96 2.19 -2.20
CA LEU A 25 -10.22 1.93 -0.97
C LEU A 25 -9.73 0.48 -0.90
N LEU A 26 -10.55 -0.49 -1.31
CA LEU A 26 -10.13 -1.91 -1.38
C LEU A 26 -9.01 -2.12 -2.40
N ILE A 27 -9.07 -1.46 -3.56
CA ILE A 27 -7.99 -1.51 -4.55
C ILE A 27 -6.71 -0.87 -3.98
N ALA A 28 -6.82 0.28 -3.31
CA ALA A 28 -5.69 0.92 -2.66
C ALA A 28 -5.02 0.00 -1.63
N LEU A 29 -5.81 -0.74 -0.86
CA LEU A 29 -5.31 -1.74 0.08
C LEU A 29 -4.52 -2.84 -0.62
N LEU A 30 -5.03 -3.38 -1.73
CA LEU A 30 -4.32 -4.40 -2.53
C LEU A 30 -2.99 -3.87 -3.08
N VAL A 31 -2.96 -2.62 -3.54
CA VAL A 31 -1.73 -1.96 -4.02
C VAL A 31 -0.72 -1.88 -2.89
N VAL A 32 -1.09 -1.35 -1.71
CA VAL A 32 -0.18 -1.24 -0.56
C VAL A 32 0.33 -2.62 -0.12
N ALA A 33 -0.55 -3.62 -0.06
CA ALA A 33 -0.16 -4.99 0.28
C ALA A 33 0.87 -5.54 -0.72
N SER A 34 0.66 -5.32 -2.02
CA SER A 34 1.60 -5.75 -3.07
C SER A 34 2.96 -5.05 -2.97
N MET A 35 2.97 -3.74 -2.64
CA MET A 35 4.19 -2.98 -2.41
C MET A 35 4.97 -3.54 -1.22
N PHE A 36 4.27 -3.85 -0.13
CA PHE A 36 4.88 -4.42 1.07
C PHE A 36 5.53 -5.77 0.76
N VAL A 37 4.81 -6.65 0.07
CA VAL A 37 5.35 -7.95 -0.38
C VAL A 37 6.59 -7.75 -1.25
N GLY A 38 6.59 -6.79 -2.17
CA GLY A 38 7.76 -6.46 -2.98
C GLY A 38 8.97 -6.04 -2.15
N VAL A 39 8.79 -5.15 -1.17
CA VAL A 39 9.85 -4.73 -0.25
C VAL A 39 10.40 -5.91 0.55
N CYS A 40 9.52 -6.76 1.10
CA CYS A 40 9.93 -7.97 1.82
C CYS A 40 10.72 -8.93 0.93
N TYR A 41 10.29 -9.13 -0.31
CA TYR A 41 10.99 -9.98 -1.27
C TYR A 41 12.41 -9.48 -1.57
N HIS A 42 12.57 -8.18 -1.81
CA HIS A 42 13.87 -7.56 -2.01
C HIS A 42 14.78 -7.66 -0.78
N ALA A 43 14.23 -7.40 0.41
CA ALA A 43 14.96 -7.54 1.67
C ALA A 43 15.41 -8.99 1.91
N TYR A 44 14.51 -9.97 1.68
CA TYR A 44 14.81 -11.39 1.85
C TYR A 44 15.93 -11.85 0.90
N THR A 45 15.88 -11.43 -0.37
CA THR A 45 16.91 -11.74 -1.36
C THR A 45 18.28 -11.20 -0.93
N ARG A 46 18.34 -9.93 -0.50
CA ARG A 46 19.58 -9.34 0.04
C ARG A 46 20.08 -10.04 1.29
N TYR A 47 19.19 -10.43 2.19
CA TYR A 47 19.53 -11.18 3.39
C TYR A 47 20.16 -12.53 3.06
N SER A 48 19.60 -13.27 2.10
CA SER A 48 20.19 -14.54 1.63
C SER A 48 21.58 -14.32 1.03
N GLU A 49 21.78 -13.25 0.27
CA GLU A 49 23.08 -12.97 -0.35
C GLU A 49 24.19 -12.62 0.63
N ILE A 50 23.86 -12.03 1.79
CA ILE A 50 24.82 -11.80 2.87
C ILE A 50 25.47 -13.11 3.33
N HIS A 51 24.68 -14.18 3.45
CA HIS A 51 25.17 -15.50 3.87
C HIS A 51 26.07 -16.16 2.81
N THR A 52 25.97 -15.71 1.56
CA THR A 52 26.85 -16.14 0.45
C THR A 52 28.02 -15.19 0.20
N GLY A 53 28.18 -14.14 1.01
CA GLY A 53 29.23 -13.12 0.84
C GLY A 53 29.03 -12.19 -0.36
N ARG A 54 27.86 -12.20 -0.99
CA ARG A 54 27.54 -11.41 -2.21
C ARG A 54 26.94 -10.04 -1.90
N ALA A 55 26.52 -9.82 -0.66
CA ALA A 55 25.97 -8.55 -0.19
C ALA A 55 26.46 -8.23 1.22
N THR A 56 26.35 -6.97 1.64
CA THR A 56 26.70 -6.53 2.99
C THR A 56 25.47 -6.18 3.83
N TRP A 57 25.62 -6.21 5.15
CA TRP A 57 24.58 -5.72 6.08
C TRP A 57 24.18 -4.27 5.82
N GLY A 58 25.12 -3.42 5.36
CA GLY A 58 24.83 -2.05 4.97
C GLY A 58 23.90 -1.97 3.74
N GLN A 59 24.13 -2.80 2.72
CA GLN A 59 23.27 -2.87 1.53
C GLN A 59 21.87 -3.41 1.86
N PHE A 60 21.77 -4.39 2.76
CA PHE A 60 20.49 -4.85 3.28
C PHE A 60 19.75 -3.73 4.02
N GLY A 61 20.43 -3.03 4.93
CA GLY A 61 19.86 -1.89 5.67
C GLY A 61 19.35 -0.79 4.75
N LEU A 62 20.09 -0.44 3.70
CA LEU A 62 19.66 0.51 2.67
C LEU A 62 18.41 0.02 1.92
N THR A 63 18.36 -1.26 1.55
CA THR A 63 17.20 -1.85 0.85
C THR A 63 15.94 -1.75 1.70
N VAL A 64 16.04 -2.08 3.00
CA VAL A 64 14.92 -1.97 3.94
C VAL A 64 14.52 -0.51 4.17
N ALA A 65 15.48 0.41 4.32
CA ALA A 65 15.22 1.83 4.53
C ALA A 65 14.50 2.46 3.33
N VAL A 66 15.00 2.22 2.11
CA VAL A 66 14.35 2.69 0.89
C VAL A 66 12.95 2.09 0.74
N GLY A 67 12.81 0.79 1.01
CA GLY A 67 11.50 0.12 0.99
C GLY A 67 10.50 0.73 1.98
N ALA A 68 10.93 1.05 3.20
CA ALA A 68 10.09 1.72 4.19
C ALA A 68 9.64 3.11 3.73
N ILE A 69 10.55 3.91 3.16
CA ILE A 69 10.22 5.23 2.61
C ILE A 69 9.20 5.11 1.47
N LEU A 70 9.40 4.15 0.55
CA LEU A 70 8.46 3.91 -0.55
C LEU A 70 7.06 3.55 -0.06
N LEU A 71 6.96 2.73 1.00
CA LEU A 71 5.66 2.40 1.60
C LEU A 71 5.00 3.63 2.23
N VAL A 72 5.74 4.43 3.00
CA VAL A 72 5.21 5.66 3.61
C VAL A 72 4.69 6.61 2.54
N VAL A 73 5.48 6.86 1.49
CA VAL A 73 5.08 7.75 0.38
C VAL A 73 3.88 7.17 -0.38
N GLY A 74 3.88 5.88 -0.67
CA GLY A 74 2.78 5.21 -1.37
C GLY A 74 1.46 5.29 -0.59
N ILE A 75 1.48 4.96 0.70
CA ILE A 75 0.32 5.06 1.59
C ILE A 75 -0.16 6.51 1.67
N TRP A 76 0.76 7.48 1.82
CA TRP A 76 0.42 8.89 1.88
C TRP A 76 -0.28 9.38 0.61
N LEU A 77 0.26 9.04 -0.57
CA LEU A 77 -0.35 9.40 -1.86
C LEU A 77 -1.73 8.78 -2.03
N LEU A 78 -1.89 7.50 -1.70
CA LEU A 78 -3.20 6.82 -1.78
C LEU A 78 -4.21 7.43 -0.81
N THR A 79 -3.79 7.79 0.41
CA THR A 79 -4.64 8.47 1.39
C THR A 79 -5.08 9.85 0.91
N LYS A 80 -4.18 10.59 0.26
CA LYS A 80 -4.52 11.87 -0.37
C LYS A 80 -5.50 11.68 -1.53
N ALA A 81 -5.30 10.65 -2.36
CA ALA A 81 -6.16 10.35 -3.50
C ALA A 81 -7.57 9.93 -3.07
N THR A 82 -7.71 9.08 -2.05
CA THR A 82 -9.02 8.69 -1.51
C THR A 82 -9.73 9.87 -0.86
N GLY A 83 -9.00 10.80 -0.23
CA GLY A 83 -9.60 12.01 0.35
C GLY A 83 -10.16 13.01 -0.66
N VAL A 84 -9.79 12.91 -1.94
CA VAL A 84 -10.39 13.72 -3.03
C VAL A 84 -11.72 13.12 -3.51
N LEU A 85 -11.96 11.83 -3.24
CA LEU A 85 -13.11 11.05 -3.69
C LEU A 85 -14.32 11.18 -2.73
#